data_AF-A0A525VP26-F1
#
_entry.id   AF-A0A525VP26-F1
#
_cell.length_a   1.000
_cell.length_b   1.000
_cell.length_c   1.000
_cell.angle_alpha   90.00
_cell.angle_beta   90.00
_cell.angle_gamma   90.00
#
_symmetry.space_group_name_H-M   'P 1'
#
loop_
_entity.id
_entity.type
_entity.pdbx_description
1 polymer ?
#
loop_
_entity_poly.entity_id
_entity_poly.type
_entity_poly.pdbx_seq_one_letter_code
_entity_poly.pdbx_strand_id
1 'polypeptide(L)'
;MFTGIVEELGAIISIDKTLAGTRMAILASIVMGDLKIGDSISVNGTCLTVVNKTEHNFSVEVSPETLSVTTLGQFTTGTPLNLERAMKLNERLGGHLVAGHVDGIGTVRNRQQDGNAILFTIEAQPEILRHCIVKGSVTVDGISLTINQVTERSFSVSIIPHTAKITTLGLKQVGDQVNLESDLIGKYVERLLQERGQLPAKPTPVIDKDYLQKRGLL
;
A
#
# COMPACT_ATOMS: atom_id res chain seq x y z
N MET A 1 -10.96 0.03 -6.88
CA MET A 1 -11.21 -0.41 -5.50
C MET A 1 -10.79 -1.86 -5.38
N PHE A 2 -10.26 -2.21 -4.22
CA PHE A 2 -9.72 -3.51 -3.87
C PHE A 2 -10.26 -3.90 -2.49
N THR A 3 -9.93 -5.11 -2.05
CA THR A 3 -10.36 -5.66 -0.76
C THR A 3 -9.21 -5.85 0.22
N GLY A 4 -7.97 -5.76 -0.26
CA GLY A 4 -6.77 -6.08 0.49
C GLY A 4 -6.55 -7.58 0.66
N ILE A 5 -7.19 -8.40 -0.18
CA ILE A 5 -6.99 -9.86 -0.21
C ILE A 5 -6.08 -10.16 -1.39
N VAL A 6 -4.80 -10.32 -1.09
CA VAL A 6 -3.77 -10.63 -2.10
C VAL A 6 -4.09 -11.96 -2.77
N GLU A 7 -4.10 -11.94 -4.10
CA GLU A 7 -4.46 -13.09 -4.92
C GLU A 7 -3.24 -13.94 -5.27
N GLU A 8 -2.09 -13.30 -5.48
CA GLU A 8 -0.83 -13.99 -5.74
C GLU A 8 0.41 -13.15 -5.44
N LEU A 9 1.55 -13.84 -5.43
CA LEU A 9 2.87 -13.22 -5.51
C LEU A 9 3.32 -13.15 -6.98
N GLY A 10 3.47 -11.94 -7.50
CA GLY A 10 4.16 -11.67 -8.75
C GLY A 10 5.64 -11.39 -8.53
N ALA A 11 6.35 -11.09 -9.62
CA ALA A 11 7.75 -10.65 -9.56
C ALA A 11 8.07 -9.64 -10.64
N ILE A 12 8.94 -8.66 -10.34
CA ILE A 12 9.42 -7.71 -11.35
C ILE A 12 10.32 -8.43 -12.35
N ILE A 13 10.03 -8.29 -13.64
CA ILE A 13 10.85 -8.79 -14.75
C ILE A 13 11.82 -7.70 -15.22
N SER A 14 11.32 -6.49 -15.45
CA SER A 14 12.12 -5.36 -15.91
C SER A 14 11.61 -4.03 -15.37
N ILE A 15 12.52 -3.07 -15.28
CA ILE A 15 12.26 -1.69 -14.86
C ILE A 15 12.94 -0.76 -15.86
N ASP A 16 12.13 -0.01 -16.60
CA ASP A 16 12.59 0.95 -17.59
C ASP A 16 12.28 2.36 -17.09
N LYS A 17 13.33 3.09 -16.69
CA LYS A 17 13.21 4.48 -16.21
C LYS A 17 13.17 5.42 -17.40
N THR A 18 12.16 6.28 -17.46
CA THR A 18 11.97 7.29 -18.49
C THR A 18 11.84 8.69 -17.86
N LEU A 19 11.89 9.74 -18.68
CA LEU A 19 11.65 11.11 -18.21
C LEU A 19 10.22 11.32 -17.68
N ALA A 20 9.24 10.53 -18.14
CA ALA A 20 7.84 10.66 -17.76
C ALA A 20 7.45 9.81 -16.53
N GLY A 21 8.32 8.89 -16.10
CA GLY A 21 8.02 7.91 -15.05
C GLY A 21 8.79 6.61 -15.24
N THR A 22 8.39 5.56 -14.52
CA THR A 22 9.00 4.24 -14.61
C THR A 22 8.01 3.23 -15.16
N ARG A 23 8.39 2.51 -16.21
CA ARG A 23 7.64 1.36 -16.70
C ARG A 23 8.15 0.10 -16.01
N MET A 24 7.24 -0.69 -15.44
CA MET A 24 7.56 -1.94 -14.77
C MET A 24 6.84 -3.09 -15.47
N ALA A 25 7.57 -4.14 -15.84
CA ALA A 25 6.98 -5.40 -16.30
C ALA A 25 6.96 -6.40 -15.15
N ILE A 26 5.80 -7.03 -14.93
CA ILE A 26 5.53 -7.88 -13.77
C ILE A 26 5.06 -9.25 -14.25
N LEU A 27 5.75 -10.29 -13.80
CA LEU A 27 5.36 -11.70 -13.95
C LEU A 27 4.17 -11.98 -13.04
N ALA A 28 3.14 -12.59 -13.59
CA ALA A 28 1.95 -12.98 -12.84
C ALA A 28 1.24 -14.15 -13.51
N SER A 29 0.36 -14.85 -12.78
CA SER A 29 -0.34 -16.03 -13.30
C SER A 29 -1.84 -15.96 -13.01
N ILE A 30 -2.23 -15.87 -11.73
CA ILE A 30 -3.63 -15.89 -11.29
C ILE A 30 -4.37 -14.64 -11.79
N VAL A 31 -3.79 -13.46 -11.62
CA VAL A 31 -4.44 -12.19 -12.00
C VAL A 31 -4.53 -12.03 -13.51
N MET A 32 -3.72 -12.75 -14.30
CA MET A 32 -3.71 -12.64 -15.77
C MET A 32 -4.99 -13.15 -16.44
N GLY A 33 -5.79 -13.96 -15.73
CA GLY A 33 -6.93 -14.68 -16.30
C GLY A 33 -8.01 -13.78 -16.92
N ASP A 34 -8.37 -12.67 -16.26
CA ASP A 34 -9.37 -11.71 -16.77
C ASP A 34 -8.88 -10.25 -16.84
N LEU A 35 -7.58 -10.02 -16.57
CA LEU A 35 -6.95 -8.72 -16.64
C LEU A 35 -6.86 -8.20 -18.08
N LYS A 36 -7.25 -6.94 -18.29
CA LYS A 36 -7.21 -6.25 -19.59
C LYS A 36 -6.32 -5.02 -19.52
N ILE A 37 -5.88 -4.57 -20.69
CA ILE A 37 -5.24 -3.26 -20.83
C ILE A 37 -6.27 -2.19 -20.45
N GLY A 38 -5.86 -1.24 -19.60
CA GLY A 38 -6.72 -0.21 -19.02
C GLY A 38 -7.31 -0.57 -17.66
N ASP A 39 -7.24 -1.83 -17.23
CA ASP A 39 -7.72 -2.23 -15.90
C ASP A 39 -6.80 -1.71 -14.79
N SER A 40 -7.39 -1.44 -13.64
CA SER A 40 -6.66 -1.17 -12.41
C SER A 40 -6.25 -2.48 -11.72
N ILE A 41 -5.01 -2.51 -11.25
CA ILE A 41 -4.42 -3.61 -10.49
C ILE A 41 -3.63 -3.04 -9.30
N SER A 42 -3.75 -3.66 -8.14
CA SER A 42 -2.98 -3.33 -6.94
C SER A 42 -1.65 -4.05 -7.01
N VAL A 43 -0.56 -3.29 -6.89
CA VAL A 43 0.82 -3.78 -6.81
C VAL A 43 1.42 -3.31 -5.49
N ASN A 44 1.60 -4.22 -4.53
CA ASN A 44 1.93 -3.89 -3.13
C ASN A 44 1.01 -2.81 -2.54
N GLY A 45 -0.29 -2.85 -2.84
CA GLY A 45 -1.24 -1.86 -2.35
C GLY A 45 -1.30 -0.56 -3.14
N THR A 46 -0.48 -0.41 -4.20
CA THR A 46 -0.55 0.76 -5.09
C THR A 46 -1.43 0.44 -6.28
N CYS A 47 -2.50 1.20 -6.47
CA CYS A 47 -3.36 1.13 -7.65
C CYS A 47 -2.61 1.63 -8.88
N LEU A 48 -2.42 0.75 -9.86
CA LEU A 48 -1.76 1.05 -11.12
C LEU A 48 -2.62 0.59 -12.29
N THR A 49 -2.41 1.20 -13.45
CA THR A 49 -3.13 0.87 -14.68
C THR A 49 -2.28 -0.03 -15.56
N VAL A 50 -2.86 -1.12 -16.04
CA VAL A 50 -2.21 -2.01 -17.01
C VAL A 50 -2.11 -1.32 -18.36
N VAL A 51 -0.89 -1.09 -18.85
CA VAL A 51 -0.64 -0.43 -20.15
C VAL A 51 -0.29 -1.42 -21.26
N ASN A 52 0.16 -2.63 -20.89
CA ASN A 52 0.46 -3.70 -21.83
C ASN A 52 0.33 -5.06 -21.15
N LYS A 53 0.10 -6.12 -21.92
CA LYS A 53 0.15 -7.49 -21.41
C LYS A 53 0.58 -8.50 -22.46
N THR A 54 1.15 -9.60 -21.98
CA THR A 54 1.42 -10.82 -22.73
C THR A 54 0.67 -11.98 -22.08
N GLU A 55 1.05 -13.22 -22.38
CA GLU A 55 0.46 -14.41 -21.77
C GLU A 55 0.82 -14.57 -20.28
N HIS A 56 2.02 -14.13 -19.87
CA HIS A 56 2.56 -14.41 -18.52
C HIS A 56 2.99 -13.16 -17.75
N ASN A 57 2.86 -11.98 -18.35
CA ASN A 57 3.22 -10.73 -17.69
C ASN A 57 2.35 -9.57 -18.16
N PHE A 58 2.30 -8.54 -17.33
CA PHE A 58 1.71 -7.26 -17.67
C PHE A 58 2.71 -6.14 -17.38
N SER A 59 2.45 -4.95 -17.95
CA SER A 59 3.23 -3.75 -17.66
C SER A 59 2.35 -2.66 -17.09
N VAL A 60 2.95 -1.86 -16.22
CA VAL A 60 2.36 -0.65 -15.64
C VAL A 60 3.33 0.52 -15.81
N GLU A 61 2.80 1.73 -15.80
CA GLU A 61 3.59 2.96 -15.73
C GLU A 61 3.35 3.62 -14.38
N VAL A 62 4.44 4.00 -13.71
CA VAL A 62 4.43 4.55 -12.36
C VAL A 62 4.95 5.98 -12.42
N SER A 63 4.12 6.91 -11.93
CA SER A 63 4.46 8.33 -11.91
C SER A 63 5.58 8.63 -10.92
N PRO A 64 6.36 9.71 -11.12
CA PRO A 64 7.35 10.16 -10.14
C PRO A 64 6.78 10.38 -8.73
N GLU A 65 5.55 10.93 -8.64
CA GLU A 65 4.88 11.14 -7.36
C GLU A 65 4.64 9.80 -6.64
N THR A 66 4.06 8.83 -7.34
CA THR A 66 3.81 7.48 -6.81
C THR A 66 5.10 6.79 -6.39
N LEU A 67 6.19 6.94 -7.15
CA LEU A 67 7.50 6.39 -6.78
C LEU A 67 8.07 7.05 -5.51
N SER A 68 7.73 8.31 -5.23
CA SER A 68 8.23 9.04 -4.08
C SER A 68 7.52 8.69 -2.76
N VAL A 69 6.26 8.26 -2.85
CA VAL A 69 5.41 7.94 -1.67
C VAL A 69 5.18 6.44 -1.47
N THR A 70 5.75 5.58 -2.31
CA THR A 70 5.62 4.12 -2.23
C THR A 70 6.98 3.43 -2.29
N THR A 71 7.04 2.17 -1.87
CA THR A 71 8.25 1.34 -1.95
C THR A 71 8.63 0.97 -3.40
N LEU A 72 7.76 1.23 -4.38
CA LEU A 72 7.98 0.85 -5.78
C LEU A 72 9.28 1.43 -6.36
N GLY A 73 9.69 2.63 -5.91
CA GLY A 73 10.93 3.27 -6.35
C GLY A 73 12.22 2.54 -5.95
N GLN A 74 12.14 1.59 -5.03
CA GLN A 74 13.29 0.85 -4.47
C GLN A 74 13.44 -0.56 -5.03
N PHE A 75 12.44 -1.03 -5.78
CA PHE A 75 12.43 -2.40 -6.26
C PHE A 75 13.37 -2.60 -7.44
N THR A 76 13.81 -3.85 -7.60
CA THR A 76 14.71 -4.30 -8.66
C THR A 76 14.10 -5.49 -9.37
N THR A 77 14.65 -5.89 -10.52
CA THR A 77 14.30 -7.17 -11.15
C THR A 77 14.42 -8.31 -10.13
N GLY A 78 13.43 -9.20 -10.14
CA GLY A 78 13.30 -10.32 -9.21
C GLY A 78 12.59 -10.00 -7.90
N THR A 79 12.31 -8.72 -7.58
CA THR A 79 11.58 -8.37 -6.36
C THR A 79 10.17 -8.97 -6.38
N PRO A 80 9.76 -9.73 -5.33
CA PRO A 80 8.41 -10.27 -5.22
C PRO A 80 7.40 -9.18 -4.85
N LEU A 81 6.18 -9.30 -5.38
CA LEU A 81 5.12 -8.31 -5.25
C LEU A 81 3.79 -8.96 -4.87
N ASN A 82 3.02 -8.33 -3.99
CA ASN A 82 1.61 -8.68 -3.79
C ASN A 82 0.78 -8.12 -4.94
N LEU A 83 -0.08 -8.96 -5.53
CA LEU A 83 -0.99 -8.57 -6.60
C LEU A 83 -2.44 -8.84 -6.22
N GLU A 84 -3.31 -7.88 -6.54
CA GLU A 84 -4.77 -8.00 -6.40
C GLU A 84 -5.46 -7.22 -7.53
N ARG A 85 -6.40 -7.86 -8.23
CA ARG A 85 -7.25 -7.22 -9.25
C ARG A 85 -8.26 -6.29 -8.62
N ALA A 86 -8.69 -5.28 -9.38
CA ALA A 86 -9.83 -4.46 -8.95
C ALA A 86 -11.08 -5.32 -8.77
N MET A 87 -11.77 -5.13 -7.64
CA MET A 87 -12.95 -5.94 -7.30
C MET A 87 -14.12 -5.64 -8.25
N LYS A 88 -14.92 -6.67 -8.56
CA LYS A 88 -16.19 -6.49 -9.27
C LYS A 88 -17.27 -6.02 -8.29
N LEU A 89 -18.27 -5.29 -8.78
CA LEU A 89 -19.36 -4.78 -7.94
C LEU A 89 -20.16 -5.89 -7.25
N ASN A 90 -20.28 -7.07 -7.88
CA ASN A 90 -21.02 -8.22 -7.38
C ASN A 90 -20.14 -9.22 -6.60
N GLU A 91 -18.93 -8.82 -6.22
CA GLU A 91 -17.96 -9.68 -5.56
C GLU A 91 -18.00 -9.55 -4.03
N ARG A 92 -17.45 -10.54 -3.32
CA ARG A 92 -17.34 -10.50 -1.86
C ARG A 92 -16.22 -9.55 -1.45
N LEU A 93 -16.53 -8.61 -0.55
CA LEU A 93 -15.52 -7.82 0.15
C LEU A 93 -14.90 -8.66 1.29
N GLY A 94 -13.82 -9.38 0.98
CA GLY A 94 -13.19 -10.33 1.93
C GLY A 94 -12.34 -9.67 3.03
N GLY A 95 -11.79 -8.49 2.74
CA GLY A 95 -11.09 -7.64 3.72
C GLY A 95 -11.89 -6.39 4.05
N HIS A 96 -11.36 -5.22 3.68
CA HIS A 96 -12.04 -3.93 3.84
C HIS A 96 -11.93 -3.11 2.55
N LEU A 97 -12.51 -1.91 2.52
CA LEU A 97 -12.42 -1.03 1.35
C LEU A 97 -11.00 -0.48 1.22
N VAL A 98 -10.29 -0.95 0.20
CA VAL A 98 -8.95 -0.49 -0.15
C VAL A 98 -9.02 0.30 -1.45
N ALA A 99 -8.56 1.53 -1.44
CA ALA A 99 -8.49 2.39 -2.63
C ALA A 99 -7.29 2.03 -3.51
N GLY A 100 -6.21 1.54 -2.90
CA GLY A 100 -4.91 1.40 -3.53
C GLY A 100 -4.16 2.73 -3.60
N HIS A 101 -4.47 3.65 -2.68
CA HIS A 101 -3.89 4.98 -2.61
C HIS A 101 -3.05 5.05 -1.34
N VAL A 102 -1.80 4.62 -1.47
CA VAL A 102 -0.82 4.56 -0.38
C VAL A 102 -0.64 5.95 0.24
N ASP A 103 -0.79 6.02 1.56
CA ASP A 103 -0.62 7.26 2.35
C ASP A 103 0.84 7.53 2.68
N GLY A 104 1.66 6.47 2.75
CA GLY A 104 3.08 6.58 2.96
C GLY A 104 3.75 5.24 3.22
N ILE A 105 5.01 5.31 3.63
CA ILE A 105 5.87 4.15 3.86
C ILE A 105 6.06 3.94 5.36
N GLY A 106 5.80 2.72 5.82
CA GLY A 106 6.14 2.24 7.17
C GLY A 106 7.42 1.43 7.19
N THR A 107 7.94 1.16 8.39
CA THR A 107 9.11 0.29 8.59
C THR A 107 8.81 -0.81 9.59
N VAL A 108 9.14 -2.06 9.25
CA VAL A 108 9.03 -3.20 10.16
C VAL A 108 10.08 -3.05 11.27
N ARG A 109 9.63 -2.86 12.52
CA ARG A 109 10.51 -2.71 13.70
C ARG A 109 10.60 -3.96 14.56
N ASN A 110 9.60 -4.81 14.52
CA ASN A 110 9.63 -6.11 15.17
C ASN A 110 8.93 -7.16 14.31
N ARG A 111 9.46 -8.38 14.34
CA ARG A 111 8.90 -9.58 13.73
C ARG A 111 9.15 -10.75 14.68
N GLN A 112 8.09 -11.23 15.31
CA GLN A 112 8.18 -12.26 16.34
C GLN A 112 7.18 -13.38 16.08
N GLN A 113 7.62 -14.62 16.22
CA GLN A 113 6.72 -15.77 16.22
C GLN A 113 5.91 -15.77 17.52
N ASP A 114 4.58 -15.81 17.41
CA ASP A 114 3.64 -15.88 18.54
C ASP A 114 2.63 -17.01 18.28
N GLY A 115 2.89 -18.17 18.88
CA GLY A 115 2.15 -19.39 18.59
C GLY A 115 2.21 -19.75 17.10
N ASN A 116 1.05 -19.82 16.45
CA ASN A 116 0.95 -20.09 15.01
C ASN A 116 0.99 -18.82 14.14
N ALA A 117 1.00 -17.62 14.73
CA ALA A 117 1.01 -16.36 14.00
C ALA A 117 2.38 -15.68 14.06
N ILE A 118 2.60 -14.73 13.18
CA ILE A 118 3.75 -13.83 13.22
C ILE A 118 3.23 -12.44 13.60
N LEU A 119 3.71 -11.93 14.73
CA LEU A 119 3.43 -10.56 15.18
C LEU A 119 4.43 -9.60 14.53
N PHE A 120 3.89 -8.59 13.85
CA PHE A 120 4.66 -7.47 13.31
C PHE A 120 4.38 -6.22 14.11
N THR A 121 5.42 -5.42 14.35
CA THR A 121 5.29 -4.02 14.76
C THR A 121 5.82 -3.14 13.66
N ILE A 122 4.99 -2.22 13.17
CA ILE A 122 5.29 -1.34 12.05
C ILE A 122 5.30 0.09 12.54
N GLU A 123 6.44 0.76 12.40
CA GLU A 123 6.56 2.20 12.60
C GLU A 123 5.90 2.93 11.44
N ALA A 124 5.14 3.98 11.74
CA ALA A 124 4.44 4.80 10.77
C ALA A 124 4.41 6.27 11.21
N GLN A 125 4.20 7.17 10.26
CA GLN A 125 4.09 8.60 10.56
C GLN A 125 2.79 8.91 11.35
N PRO A 126 2.78 9.95 12.21
CA PRO A 126 1.59 10.37 12.95
C PRO A 126 0.35 10.58 12.07
N GLU A 127 0.58 11.02 10.82
CA GLU A 127 -0.43 11.23 9.80
C GLU A 127 -1.25 9.99 9.50
N ILE A 128 -0.62 8.81 9.54
CA ILE A 128 -1.22 7.50 9.32
C ILE A 128 -1.78 6.96 10.64
N LEU A 129 -1.01 7.06 11.72
CA LEU A 129 -1.36 6.49 13.04
C LEU A 129 -2.66 7.08 13.62
N ARG A 130 -2.98 8.35 13.33
CA ARG A 130 -4.27 8.96 13.75
C ARG A 130 -5.51 8.25 13.19
N HIS A 131 -5.37 7.47 12.12
CA HIS A 131 -6.46 6.69 11.53
C HIS A 131 -6.41 5.21 11.98
N CYS A 132 -5.35 4.80 12.69
CA CYS A 132 -5.23 3.46 13.23
C CYS A 132 -6.00 3.37 14.55
N ILE A 133 -6.91 2.41 14.64
CA ILE A 133 -7.62 2.08 15.88
C ILE A 133 -7.43 0.61 16.24
N VAL A 134 -7.37 0.30 17.53
CA VAL A 134 -7.31 -1.09 18.00
C VAL A 134 -8.55 -1.85 17.52
N LYS A 135 -8.34 -3.02 16.92
CA LYS A 135 -9.35 -3.84 16.20
C LYS A 135 -9.93 -3.20 14.93
N GLY A 136 -9.38 -2.08 14.47
CA GLY A 136 -9.65 -1.53 13.15
C GLY A 136 -8.83 -2.18 12.04
N SER A 137 -9.09 -1.74 10.82
CA SER A 137 -8.40 -2.20 9.61
C SER A 137 -7.24 -1.27 9.23
N VAL A 138 -6.21 -1.85 8.63
CA VAL A 138 -5.13 -1.14 7.95
C VAL A 138 -4.67 -1.99 6.76
N THR A 139 -4.20 -1.33 5.70
CA THR A 139 -3.61 -2.01 4.55
C THR A 139 -2.09 -1.89 4.59
N VAL A 140 -1.39 -3.03 4.54
CA VAL A 140 0.08 -3.10 4.53
C VAL A 140 0.55 -3.87 3.30
N ASP A 141 1.30 -3.24 2.40
CA ASP A 141 1.70 -3.81 1.09
C ASP A 141 0.49 -4.38 0.30
N GLY A 142 -0.70 -3.77 0.43
CA GLY A 142 -1.93 -4.25 -0.19
C GLY A 142 -2.65 -5.38 0.56
N ILE A 143 -2.21 -5.70 1.78
CA ILE A 143 -2.82 -6.75 2.62
C ILE A 143 -3.70 -6.08 3.67
N SER A 144 -4.98 -6.42 3.67
CA SER A 144 -5.95 -6.03 4.70
C SER A 144 -5.65 -6.76 6.01
N LEU A 145 -5.33 -6.01 7.06
CA LEU A 145 -4.95 -6.56 8.36
C LEU A 145 -5.74 -5.89 9.49
N THR A 146 -5.93 -6.64 10.58
CA THR A 146 -6.52 -6.13 11.82
C THR A 146 -5.43 -5.63 12.76
N ILE A 147 -5.59 -4.41 13.26
CA ILE A 147 -4.67 -3.80 14.21
C ILE A 147 -4.88 -4.41 15.61
N ASN A 148 -3.79 -4.87 16.22
CA ASN A 148 -3.77 -5.41 17.57
C ASN A 148 -3.54 -4.32 18.62
N GLN A 149 -2.56 -3.45 18.39
CA GLN A 149 -2.19 -2.35 19.27
C GLN A 149 -1.77 -1.13 18.46
N VAL A 150 -1.94 0.06 19.03
CA VAL A 150 -1.49 1.34 18.49
C VAL A 150 -0.73 2.08 19.57
N THR A 151 0.38 2.70 19.20
CA THR A 151 1.18 3.61 20.02
C THR A 151 1.37 4.92 19.26
N GLU A 152 2.06 5.90 19.87
CA GLU A 152 2.37 7.17 19.22
C GLU A 152 3.28 7.05 17.99
N ARG A 153 4.01 5.92 17.85
CA ARG A 153 5.01 5.74 16.80
C ARG A 153 4.79 4.51 15.93
N SER A 154 3.90 3.61 16.33
CA SER A 154 3.74 2.33 15.65
C SER A 154 2.38 1.70 15.89
N PHE A 155 2.04 0.72 15.07
CA PHE A 155 0.96 -0.21 15.32
C PHE A 155 1.46 -1.65 15.20
N SER A 156 0.71 -2.60 15.72
CA SER A 156 1.01 -4.03 15.56
C SER A 156 -0.12 -4.80 14.89
N VAL A 157 0.25 -5.82 14.13
CA VAL A 157 -0.65 -6.72 13.41
C VAL A 157 -0.14 -8.15 13.53
N SER A 158 -1.04 -9.12 13.48
CA SER A 158 -0.70 -10.54 13.42
C SER A 158 -1.08 -11.11 12.07
N ILE A 159 -0.17 -11.88 11.47
CA ILE A 159 -0.47 -12.65 10.26
C ILE A 159 -0.42 -14.14 10.55
N ILE A 160 -1.38 -14.88 9.98
CA ILE A 160 -1.45 -16.34 10.09
C ILE A 160 -0.54 -17.01 9.03
N PRO A 161 -0.22 -18.31 9.15
CA PRO A 161 0.69 -18.99 8.23
C PRO A 161 0.24 -18.94 6.77
N HIS A 162 -1.07 -18.95 6.53
CA HIS A 162 -1.62 -18.83 5.18
C HIS A 162 -1.23 -17.49 4.54
N THR A 163 -1.54 -16.37 5.20
CA THR A 163 -1.17 -15.02 4.75
C THR A 163 0.34 -14.88 4.58
N ALA A 164 1.13 -15.38 5.53
CA ALA A 164 2.59 -15.34 5.42
C ALA A 164 3.10 -16.11 4.18
N LYS A 165 2.46 -17.23 3.81
CA LYS A 165 2.87 -18.03 2.65
C LYS A 165 2.56 -17.35 1.31
N ILE A 166 1.43 -16.65 1.21
CA ILE A 166 0.93 -16.10 -0.06
C ILE A 166 1.19 -14.60 -0.24
N THR A 167 1.88 -13.95 0.71
CA THR A 167 2.14 -12.51 0.66
C THR A 167 3.59 -12.16 0.99
N THR A 168 4.02 -10.98 0.58
CA THR A 168 5.38 -10.48 0.81
C THR A 168 5.71 -10.35 2.29
N LEU A 169 4.71 -10.14 3.17
CA LEU A 169 4.96 -10.02 4.61
C LEU A 169 5.61 -11.27 5.23
N GLY A 170 5.39 -12.46 4.68
CA GLY A 170 6.09 -13.65 5.17
C GLY A 170 7.61 -13.59 4.95
N LEU A 171 8.04 -12.88 3.91
CA LEU A 171 9.43 -12.70 3.50
C LEU A 171 10.10 -11.52 4.21
N LYS A 172 9.32 -10.51 4.62
CA LYS A 172 9.81 -9.27 5.24
C LYS A 172 10.56 -9.54 6.55
N GLN A 173 11.60 -8.78 6.77
CA GLN A 173 12.44 -8.76 7.97
C GLN A 173 12.37 -7.41 8.69
N VAL A 174 12.94 -7.36 9.89
CA VAL A 174 13.13 -6.09 10.62
C VAL A 174 14.02 -5.17 9.79
N GLY A 175 13.59 -3.92 9.62
CA GLY A 175 14.22 -2.91 8.78
C GLY A 175 13.57 -2.75 7.41
N ASP A 176 12.80 -3.72 6.94
CA ASP A 176 12.14 -3.62 5.65
C ASP A 176 11.01 -2.59 5.66
N GLN A 177 10.86 -1.92 4.53
CA GLN A 177 9.81 -0.94 4.31
C GLN A 177 8.54 -1.58 3.72
N VAL A 178 7.40 -0.99 4.03
CA VAL A 178 6.07 -1.42 3.56
C VAL A 178 5.22 -0.23 3.15
N ASN A 179 4.40 -0.37 2.12
CA ASN A 179 3.37 0.60 1.78
C ASN A 179 2.24 0.54 2.81
N LEU A 180 1.75 1.69 3.24
CA LEU A 180 0.65 1.81 4.19
C LEU A 180 -0.50 2.60 3.60
N GLU A 181 -1.70 2.05 3.72
CA GLU A 181 -2.96 2.77 3.46
C GLU A 181 -3.88 2.63 4.69
N SER A 182 -4.29 3.76 5.24
CA SER A 182 -5.26 3.85 6.33
C SER A 182 -6.67 3.56 5.83
N ASP A 183 -7.53 3.03 6.70
CA ASP A 183 -8.94 2.80 6.39
C ASP A 183 -9.61 4.09 5.88
N LEU A 184 -10.19 4.00 4.69
CA LEU A 184 -10.86 5.09 4.00
C LEU A 184 -11.96 5.72 4.86
N ILE A 185 -12.67 4.93 5.67
CA ILE A 185 -13.74 5.42 6.55
C ILE A 185 -13.18 6.39 7.58
N GLY A 186 -12.01 6.10 8.15
CA GLY A 186 -11.35 6.97 9.13
C GLY A 186 -11.06 8.36 8.58
N LYS A 187 -10.66 8.46 7.32
CA LYS A 187 -10.38 9.74 6.63
C LYS A 187 -11.65 10.58 6.44
N TYR A 188 -12.75 9.94 6.03
CA TYR A 188 -14.04 10.62 5.89
C TYR A 188 -14.59 11.11 7.24
N VAL A 189 -14.45 10.30 8.30
CA VAL A 189 -14.86 10.69 9.66
C VAL A 189 -14.01 11.86 10.15
N GLU A 190 -12.68 11.82 9.99
CA GLU A 190 -11.80 12.94 10.35
C GLU A 190 -12.24 14.23 9.65
N ARG A 191 -12.47 14.17 8.33
CA ARG A 191 -12.88 15.34 7.54
C ARG A 191 -14.22 15.92 8.02
N LEU A 192 -15.21 15.06 8.27
CA LEU A 192 -16.52 15.48 8.77
C LEU A 192 -16.44 16.17 10.14
N LEU A 193 -15.61 15.64 11.04
CA LEU A 193 -15.43 16.21 12.38
C LEU A 193 -14.65 17.53 12.36
N GLN A 194 -13.66 17.67 11.46
CA GLN A 194 -12.96 18.94 11.23
C GLN A 194 -13.90 20.03 10.73
N GLU A 195 -14.77 19.73 9.77
CA GLU A 195 -15.75 20.69 9.25
C GLU A 195 -16.77 21.13 10.30
N ARG A 196 -17.05 20.27 11.29
CA ARG A 196 -17.91 20.57 12.44
C ARG A 196 -17.19 21.28 13.59
N GLY A 197 -15.90 21.61 13.43
CA GLY A 197 -15.09 22.24 14.47
C GLY A 197 -14.82 21.36 15.70
N GLN A 198 -15.01 20.05 15.59
CA GLN A 198 -14.81 19.08 16.67
C GLN A 198 -13.37 18.54 16.70
N LEU A 199 -12.63 18.72 15.61
CA LEU A 199 -11.20 18.48 15.52
C LEU A 199 -10.49 19.73 15.00
N PRO A 200 -9.25 20.03 15.45
CA PRO A 200 -8.48 21.13 14.89
C PRO A 200 -8.27 20.92 13.39
N ALA A 201 -8.40 22.00 12.61
CA ALA A 201 -8.12 21.95 11.18
C ALA A 201 -6.66 21.55 10.95
N LYS A 202 -6.39 20.83 9.85
CA LYS A 202 -5.01 20.62 9.40
C LYS A 202 -4.31 21.98 9.26
N PRO A 203 -3.06 22.14 9.73
CA PRO A 203 -2.32 23.36 9.51
C PRO A 203 -2.26 23.64 8.02
N THR A 204 -2.75 24.80 7.59
CA THR A 204 -2.58 25.23 6.21
C THR A 204 -1.08 25.43 5.97
N PRO A 205 -0.47 24.81 4.94
CA PRO A 205 0.92 25.05 4.65
C PRO A 205 1.13 26.55 4.41
N VAL A 206 2.09 27.13 5.11
CA VAL A 206 2.50 28.51 4.88
C VAL A 206 3.25 28.52 3.55
N ILE A 207 2.66 29.16 2.53
CA ILE A 207 3.30 29.31 1.21
C ILE A 207 4.29 30.47 1.31
N ASP A 208 5.46 30.18 1.88
CA ASP A 208 6.59 31.11 1.95
C ASP A 208 7.68 30.75 0.92
N LYS A 209 8.77 31.51 0.92
CA LYS A 209 9.88 31.31 -0.02
C LYS A 209 10.52 29.93 0.13
N ASP A 210 10.63 29.43 1.36
CA ASP A 210 11.15 28.10 1.69
C ASP A 210 10.23 26.99 1.15
N TYR A 211 8.91 27.14 1.30
CA TYR A 211 7.91 26.24 0.76
C TYR A 211 8.00 26.12 -0.77
N LEU A 212 8.21 27.26 -1.45
CA LEU A 212 8.37 27.29 -2.90
C LEU A 212 9.72 26.72 -3.37
N GLN A 213 10.82 27.04 -2.69
CA GLN A 213 12.16 26.50 -3.00
C GLN A 213 12.22 24.98 -2.83
N LYS A 214 11.65 24.43 -1.74
CA LYS A 214 11.60 22.98 -1.51
C LYS A 214 10.83 22.22 -2.60
N ARG A 215 9.96 22.91 -3.35
CA ARG A 215 9.17 22.34 -4.45
C ARG A 215 9.67 22.76 -5.84
N GLY A 216 10.82 23.44 -5.92
CA GLY A 216 11.41 23.87 -7.20
C GLY A 216 10.59 24.90 -7.97
N LEU A 217 9.76 25.68 -7.26
CA LEU A 217 8.92 26.73 -7.84
C LEU A 217 9.59 28.12 -7.80
N LEU A 218 10.75 28.21 -7.15
CA LEU A 218 11.68 29.35 -7.09
C LEU A 218 13.12 28.88 -7.18
#